data_AF-A0A7C6TS40-F1
#
_entry.id   AF-A0A7C6TS40-F1
#
_cell.length_a   1.000
_cell.length_b   1.000
_cell.length_c   1.000
_cell.angle_alpha   90.00
_cell.angle_beta   90.00
_cell.angle_gamma   90.00
#
_symmetry.space_group_name_H-M   'P 1'
#
loop_
_entity.id
_entity.type
_entity.pdbx_description
1 polymer ?
#
loop_
_entity_poly.entity_id
_entity_poly.type
_entity_poly.pdbx_seq_one_letter_code
_entity_poly.pdbx_strand_id
1 'polypeptide(L)'
;MTLWRRLGGYRASRWMGIFALSLILARSFIGIQTAQAASGPTLYMPLVSRAPAPGGACPATSSNQYSKGTAYRYDKDNPVRSAQLHADKNLDLRGYTPNTDGNLQRTLVNYGTDDPTQPPQFATLFSPHRVPDLTAFYRVYDWHWAPSPEAGSRGAPLSQWPVTALGLRVTPGEALRVPVSGYDIGQGMEVIVLYADEDTIALRYTREDSSGAQGYTVHVDNICADPNLLALYRQLDKSDGPRYRSGTSSYDLPVMPAGKVFGTARGNEMVVAVVDTGPFMDPRSCNEWWQIRPGYSGGCPAAR
;
A
#
# COMPACT_ATOMS: atom_id res chain seq x y z
N MET A 1 -72.63 15.11 7.58
CA MET A 1 -72.93 15.80 6.31
C MET A 1 -72.61 14.85 5.16
N THR A 2 -73.55 13.97 4.78
CA THR A 2 -74.35 14.03 3.53
C THR A 2 -73.46 13.92 2.28
N LEU A 3 -73.12 12.75 1.72
CA LEU A 3 -73.93 11.75 0.98
C LEU A 3 -74.65 12.34 -0.25
N TRP A 4 -74.48 11.71 -1.43
CA TRP A 4 -75.34 11.61 -2.65
C TRP A 4 -74.47 10.98 -3.77
N ARG A 5 -74.84 9.98 -4.59
CA ARG A 5 -76.04 9.60 -5.38
C ARG A 5 -76.00 8.05 -5.64
N ARG A 6 -77.08 7.26 -5.53
CA ARG A 6 -78.18 6.92 -6.49
C ARG A 6 -77.68 6.47 -7.89
N LEU A 7 -78.18 5.45 -8.60
CA LEU A 7 -79.30 4.48 -8.50
C LEU A 7 -79.20 3.49 -9.70
N GLY A 8 -79.81 2.30 -9.58
CA GLY A 8 -80.29 1.45 -10.69
C GLY A 8 -79.58 0.10 -10.79
N GLY A 9 -80.21 -1.07 -10.84
CA GLY A 9 -81.62 -1.42 -10.94
C GLY A 9 -81.76 -2.73 -11.73
N TYR A 10 -82.04 -3.84 -11.03
CA TYR A 10 -82.76 -5.06 -11.44
C TYR A 10 -82.48 -5.74 -12.78
N ARG A 11 -82.15 -7.05 -12.72
CA ARG A 11 -83.09 -8.13 -13.11
C ARG A 11 -82.62 -9.50 -12.62
N ALA A 12 -83.48 -10.11 -11.82
CA ALA A 12 -83.43 -11.52 -11.46
C ALA A 12 -84.04 -12.35 -12.58
N SER A 13 -83.44 -13.49 -12.89
CA SER A 13 -84.14 -14.62 -13.50
C SER A 13 -83.63 -15.90 -12.84
N ARG A 14 -84.47 -16.45 -11.97
CA ARG A 14 -84.41 -17.84 -11.51
C ARG A 14 -84.52 -18.76 -12.73
N TRP A 15 -83.90 -19.93 -12.71
CA TRP A 15 -84.61 -21.22 -12.78
C TRP A 15 -83.63 -22.32 -12.36
N MET A 16 -84.12 -23.09 -11.40
CA MET A 16 -83.46 -24.13 -10.63
C MET A 16 -83.77 -25.46 -11.32
N GLY A 17 -82.76 -26.31 -11.51
CA GLY A 17 -82.94 -27.57 -12.22
C GLY A 17 -81.79 -28.56 -12.01
N ILE A 18 -81.70 -29.07 -10.77
CA ILE A 18 -81.41 -30.46 -10.37
C ILE A 18 -80.30 -31.18 -11.13
N PHE A 19 -79.22 -31.62 -10.44
CA PHE A 19 -78.80 -33.03 -10.45
C PHE A 19 -77.78 -33.35 -9.34
N ALA A 20 -78.15 -34.36 -8.55
CA ALA A 20 -77.33 -35.33 -7.82
C ALA A 20 -76.22 -34.85 -6.86
N LEU A 21 -76.53 -35.00 -5.58
CA LEU A 21 -75.58 -35.19 -4.48
C LEU A 21 -74.64 -36.37 -4.80
N SER A 22 -73.34 -36.09 -5.00
CA SER A 22 -72.29 -37.11 -4.96
C SER A 22 -71.23 -36.65 -3.96
N LEU A 23 -71.15 -37.35 -2.85
CA LEU A 23 -70.16 -37.14 -1.80
C LEU A 23 -68.78 -37.55 -2.34
N ILE A 24 -67.96 -36.59 -2.76
CA ILE A 24 -66.55 -36.82 -3.09
C ILE A 24 -65.70 -36.13 -2.03
N LEU A 25 -65.00 -36.93 -1.23
CA LEU A 25 -63.91 -36.49 -0.34
C LEU A 25 -62.78 -35.92 -1.21
N ALA A 26 -62.83 -34.64 -1.53
CA ALA A 26 -61.72 -33.93 -2.14
C ALA A 26 -60.64 -33.69 -1.07
N ARG A 27 -59.57 -34.47 -1.10
CA ARG A 27 -58.32 -34.15 -0.40
C ARG A 27 -57.80 -32.84 -0.99
N SER A 28 -57.80 -31.78 -0.19
CA SER A 28 -57.10 -30.53 -0.52
C SER A 28 -55.61 -30.81 -0.62
N PHE A 29 -55.11 -31.09 -1.83
CA PHE A 29 -53.69 -30.97 -2.12
C PHE A 29 -53.38 -29.47 -2.15
N ILE A 30 -52.74 -28.99 -1.10
CA ILE A 30 -52.04 -27.70 -1.15
C ILE A 30 -50.88 -27.92 -2.13
N GLY A 31 -51.10 -27.57 -3.39
CA GLY A 31 -50.03 -27.44 -4.35
C GLY A 31 -49.11 -26.34 -3.88
N ILE A 32 -47.94 -26.70 -3.36
CA ILE A 32 -46.84 -25.77 -3.18
C ILE A 32 -46.43 -25.35 -4.59
N GLN A 33 -46.87 -24.17 -5.03
CA GLN A 33 -46.25 -23.50 -6.17
C GLN A 33 -44.83 -23.15 -5.73
N THR A 34 -43.86 -23.96 -6.13
CA THR A 34 -42.46 -23.60 -6.05
C THR A 34 -42.27 -22.35 -6.91
N ALA A 35 -41.92 -21.23 -6.27
CA ALA A 35 -41.47 -20.05 -6.99
C ALA A 35 -40.29 -20.47 -7.88
N GLN A 36 -40.50 -20.48 -9.19
CA GLN A 36 -39.42 -20.61 -10.16
C GLN A 36 -38.52 -19.40 -9.97
N ALA A 37 -37.32 -19.63 -9.44
CA ALA A 37 -36.27 -18.63 -9.43
C ALA A 37 -36.01 -18.22 -10.87
N ALA A 38 -36.38 -16.99 -11.22
CA ALA A 38 -36.03 -16.40 -12.50
C ALA A 38 -34.50 -16.42 -12.61
N SER A 39 -33.99 -17.04 -13.67
CA SER A 39 -32.57 -17.00 -14.03
C SER A 39 -32.20 -15.56 -14.41
N GLY A 40 -31.80 -14.77 -13.43
CA GLY A 40 -31.15 -13.48 -13.66
C GLY A 40 -29.82 -13.68 -14.40
N PRO A 41 -29.31 -12.63 -15.09
CA PRO A 41 -28.02 -12.71 -15.74
C PRO A 41 -26.92 -13.06 -14.72
N THR A 42 -26.19 -14.14 -14.97
CA THR A 42 -25.02 -14.53 -14.19
C THR A 42 -23.92 -13.49 -14.41
N LEU A 43 -23.62 -12.70 -13.38
CA LEU A 43 -22.50 -11.77 -13.42
C LEU A 43 -21.20 -12.55 -13.14
N TYR A 44 -20.38 -12.75 -14.16
CA TYR A 44 -19.03 -13.28 -14.00
C TYR A 44 -18.09 -12.13 -13.62
N MET A 45 -17.74 -12.03 -12.34
CA MET A 45 -16.64 -11.18 -11.91
C MET A 45 -15.32 -11.90 -12.24
N PRO A 46 -14.38 -11.28 -12.96
CA PRO A 46 -13.05 -11.85 -13.09
C PRO A 46 -12.43 -11.97 -11.69
N LEU A 47 -12.07 -13.19 -11.30
CA LEU A 47 -11.21 -13.38 -10.13
C LEU A 47 -9.82 -12.87 -10.49
N VAL A 48 -9.51 -11.66 -10.06
CA VAL A 48 -8.14 -11.15 -10.06
C VAL A 48 -7.49 -11.63 -8.77
N SER A 49 -6.82 -12.78 -8.82
CA SER A 49 -5.95 -13.23 -7.74
C SER A 49 -4.50 -13.01 -8.16
N ARG A 50 -3.73 -12.27 -7.35
CA ARG A 50 -2.27 -12.24 -7.48
C ARG A 50 -1.77 -13.66 -7.19
N ALA A 51 -1.10 -14.28 -8.17
CA ALA A 51 -0.45 -15.56 -7.92
C ALA A 51 0.46 -15.42 -6.68
N PRO A 52 0.47 -16.39 -5.75
CA PRO A 52 1.42 -16.34 -4.65
C PRO A 52 2.80 -16.19 -5.27
N ALA A 53 3.56 -15.19 -4.83
CA ALA A 53 4.93 -15.03 -5.27
C ALA A 53 5.66 -16.36 -5.05
N PRO A 54 6.59 -16.75 -5.94
CA PRO A 54 7.46 -17.90 -5.68
C PRO A 54 8.27 -17.60 -4.41
N GLY A 55 7.77 -18.05 -3.25
CA GLY A 55 8.29 -17.59 -1.95
C GLY A 55 7.49 -17.92 -0.69
N GLY A 56 6.34 -18.59 -0.79
CA GLY A 56 5.51 -18.91 0.38
C GLY A 56 4.54 -17.79 0.74
N ALA A 57 3.55 -18.09 1.58
CA ALA A 57 2.58 -17.10 2.05
C ALA A 57 3.24 -16.15 3.06
N CYS A 58 2.86 -14.87 3.05
CA CYS A 58 3.32 -13.93 4.06
C CYS A 58 2.97 -14.42 5.48
N PRO A 59 3.83 -14.16 6.49
CA PRO A 59 3.56 -14.56 7.86
C PRO A 59 2.24 -13.98 8.37
N ALA A 60 1.34 -14.84 8.85
CA ALA A 60 0.05 -14.41 9.42
C ALA A 60 0.18 -13.91 10.87
N THR A 61 1.27 -14.26 11.55
CA THR A 61 1.55 -13.91 12.95
C THR A 61 3.00 -13.48 13.10
N SER A 62 3.28 -12.63 14.08
CA SER A 62 4.64 -12.22 14.45
C SER A 62 4.81 -12.18 15.96
N SER A 63 6.04 -12.42 16.42
CA SER A 63 6.47 -12.17 17.80
C SER A 63 7.13 -10.80 17.97
N ASN A 64 7.31 -10.03 16.88
CA ASN A 64 7.88 -8.69 16.94
C ASN A 64 6.92 -7.73 17.66
N GLN A 65 7.49 -6.84 18.46
CA GLN A 65 6.78 -5.75 19.13
C GLN A 65 7.20 -4.40 18.53
N TYR A 66 6.26 -3.47 18.45
CA TYR A 66 6.45 -2.15 17.86
C TYR A 66 5.92 -1.07 18.79
N SER A 67 6.58 0.07 18.78
CA SER A 67 6.20 1.25 19.54
C SER A 67 5.57 2.30 18.63
N LYS A 68 4.84 3.22 19.22
CA LYS A 68 4.35 4.42 18.55
C LYS A 68 5.08 5.65 19.08
N GLY A 69 5.21 6.67 18.25
CA GLY A 69 5.85 7.93 18.60
C GLY A 69 5.22 9.07 17.81
N THR A 70 5.40 10.30 18.31
CA THR A 70 4.74 11.46 17.74
C THR A 70 5.36 11.89 16.41
N ALA A 71 4.56 11.91 15.36
CA ALA A 71 4.81 12.57 14.08
C ALA A 71 4.18 13.97 14.07
N TYR A 72 4.73 14.85 13.24
CA TYR A 72 4.28 16.22 13.04
C TYR A 72 3.67 16.37 11.65
N ARG A 73 2.49 16.99 11.57
CA ARG A 73 1.88 17.30 10.28
C ARG A 73 2.80 18.23 9.51
N TYR A 74 3.16 17.83 8.30
CA TYR A 74 3.86 18.68 7.35
C TYR A 74 3.01 18.97 6.11
N ASP A 75 2.30 17.96 5.60
CA ASP A 75 1.41 18.14 4.46
C ASP A 75 0.27 19.11 4.78
N LYS A 76 0.03 20.02 3.83
CA LYS A 76 -0.93 21.13 3.95
C LYS A 76 -2.28 20.84 3.30
N ASP A 77 -2.49 19.62 2.83
CA ASP A 77 -3.74 19.17 2.23
C ASP A 77 -4.94 19.44 3.16
N ASN A 78 -5.99 20.05 2.62
CA ASN A 78 -7.25 20.28 3.31
C ASN A 78 -8.44 20.11 2.34
N PRO A 79 -9.29 19.08 2.49
CA PRO A 79 -9.20 18.00 3.49
C PRO A 79 -7.91 17.20 3.33
N VAL A 80 -7.46 16.53 4.39
CA VAL A 80 -6.21 15.76 4.37
C VAL A 80 -6.37 14.54 3.46
N ARG A 81 -5.45 14.35 2.53
CA ARG A 81 -5.37 13.14 1.70
C ARG A 81 -4.89 11.95 2.55
N SER A 82 -5.54 10.79 2.40
CA SER A 82 -5.09 9.59 3.11
C SER A 82 -3.72 9.14 2.63
N ALA A 83 -2.94 8.49 3.50
CA ALA A 83 -1.61 8.02 3.14
C ALA A 83 -1.65 7.02 1.97
N GLN A 84 -2.68 6.17 1.91
CA GLN A 84 -2.90 5.25 0.80
C GLN A 84 -3.11 5.96 -0.54
N LEU A 85 -3.71 7.15 -0.53
CA LEU A 85 -3.94 7.98 -1.72
C LEU A 85 -2.82 9.00 -1.97
N HIS A 86 -1.79 9.04 -1.13
CA HIS A 86 -0.70 10.01 -1.22
C HIS A 86 0.51 9.40 -1.92
N ALA A 87 0.76 9.81 -3.17
CA ALA A 87 1.77 9.19 -4.01
C ALA A 87 3.22 9.33 -3.47
N ASP A 88 3.54 10.39 -2.73
CA ASP A 88 4.86 10.50 -2.08
C ASP A 88 5.02 9.58 -0.86
N LYS A 89 3.94 8.98 -0.33
CA LYS A 89 3.98 8.04 0.82
C LYS A 89 3.81 6.59 0.35
N ASN A 90 2.88 6.36 -0.58
CA ASN A 90 2.57 5.05 -1.14
C ASN A 90 3.25 4.84 -2.49
N LEU A 91 4.36 4.08 -2.48
CA LEU A 91 5.12 3.77 -3.70
C LEU A 91 4.33 2.89 -4.68
N ASP A 92 3.42 2.01 -4.22
CA ASP A 92 2.61 1.17 -5.10
C ASP A 92 1.61 2.04 -5.91
N LEU A 93 1.02 3.04 -5.25
CA LEU A 93 0.22 4.06 -5.93
C LEU A 93 1.07 4.84 -6.96
N ARG A 94 2.23 5.35 -6.52
CA ARG A 94 3.18 6.09 -7.36
C ARG A 94 3.57 5.27 -8.59
N GLY A 95 3.88 3.99 -8.38
CA GLY A 95 4.34 3.02 -9.36
C GLY A 95 5.75 3.30 -9.90
N TYR A 96 6.32 2.29 -10.54
CA TYR A 96 7.59 2.37 -11.24
C TYR A 96 7.58 1.43 -12.46
N THR A 97 8.46 1.72 -13.44
CA THR A 97 8.59 0.93 -14.68
C THR A 97 10.06 0.54 -14.91
N PRO A 98 10.35 -0.61 -15.54
CA PRO A 98 11.72 -0.98 -15.89
C PRO A 98 12.40 0.09 -16.75
N ASN A 99 13.67 0.37 -16.46
CA ASN A 99 14.53 1.13 -17.36
C ASN A 99 15.15 0.17 -18.39
N THR A 100 14.70 0.32 -19.63
CA THR A 100 15.08 -0.51 -20.78
C THR A 100 16.25 0.06 -21.59
N ASP A 101 16.91 1.13 -21.12
CA ASP A 101 18.10 1.68 -21.78
C ASP A 101 19.22 0.63 -21.82
N GLY A 102 19.69 0.32 -23.03
CA GLY A 102 20.76 -0.64 -23.28
C GLY A 102 22.14 -0.16 -22.81
N ASN A 103 22.31 1.15 -22.65
CA ASN A 103 23.55 1.77 -22.16
C ASN A 103 23.54 1.98 -20.63
N LEU A 104 22.47 1.58 -19.95
CA LEU A 104 22.36 1.77 -18.50
C LEU A 104 23.49 1.05 -17.78
N GLN A 105 24.20 1.77 -16.92
CA GLN A 105 25.20 1.20 -16.04
C GLN A 105 24.56 0.36 -14.92
N ARG A 106 24.71 -0.97 -14.95
CA ARG A 106 24.02 -1.89 -14.02
C ARG A 106 24.86 -2.24 -12.79
N THR A 107 25.44 -1.23 -12.15
CA THR A 107 26.28 -1.35 -10.95
C THR A 107 25.96 -0.23 -9.96
N LEU A 108 26.59 -0.24 -8.78
CA LEU A 108 26.68 0.99 -7.98
C LEU A 108 27.43 2.07 -8.76
N VAL A 109 27.05 3.33 -8.54
CA VAL A 109 27.54 4.48 -9.30
C VAL A 109 28.05 5.53 -8.33
N ASN A 110 29.16 6.18 -8.68
CA ASN A 110 29.66 7.33 -7.93
C ASN A 110 29.02 8.62 -8.46
N TYR A 111 28.11 9.17 -7.67
CA TYR A 111 27.52 10.50 -7.86
C TYR A 111 28.13 11.57 -6.94
N GLY A 112 29.12 11.21 -6.12
CA GLY A 112 29.58 12.02 -4.99
C GLY A 112 28.76 11.76 -3.72
N THR A 113 28.98 12.61 -2.72
CA THR A 113 28.20 12.67 -1.47
C THR A 113 28.29 14.10 -0.96
N ASP A 114 27.17 14.67 -0.56
CA ASP A 114 27.08 15.96 0.14
C ASP A 114 26.73 15.78 1.64
N ASP A 115 26.15 14.64 2.01
CA ASP A 115 25.94 14.19 3.39
C ASP A 115 26.66 12.85 3.64
N PRO A 116 27.83 12.86 4.28
CA PRO A 116 28.61 11.64 4.50
C PRO A 116 28.17 10.85 5.75
N THR A 117 27.20 11.30 6.55
CA THR A 117 26.94 10.68 7.86
C THR A 117 25.50 10.27 8.12
N GLN A 118 24.51 10.98 7.58
CA GLN A 118 23.11 10.71 7.86
C GLN A 118 22.36 9.81 6.87
N PRO A 119 22.82 9.50 5.64
CA PRO A 119 22.05 8.68 4.72
C PRO A 119 21.74 7.26 5.24
N PRO A 120 20.55 6.71 4.92
CA PRO A 120 20.23 5.31 5.20
C PRO A 120 21.14 4.36 4.41
N GLN A 121 21.70 3.37 5.11
CA GLN A 121 22.68 2.44 4.56
C GLN A 121 22.02 1.13 4.12
N PHE A 122 21.80 0.93 2.82
CA PHE A 122 20.98 -0.18 2.30
C PHE A 122 21.59 -1.57 2.53
N ALA A 123 22.91 -1.69 2.69
CA ALA A 123 23.50 -2.99 3.05
C ALA A 123 23.03 -3.51 4.43
N THR A 124 22.51 -2.62 5.28
CA THR A 124 22.02 -2.94 6.64
C THR A 124 20.54 -3.33 6.67
N LEU A 125 19.85 -3.32 5.51
CA LEU A 125 18.54 -3.97 5.35
C LEU A 125 18.60 -5.47 5.68
N PHE A 126 19.79 -6.07 5.57
CA PHE A 126 20.05 -7.51 5.63
C PHE A 126 20.86 -7.89 6.86
N SER A 127 20.77 -9.16 7.29
CA SER A 127 21.59 -9.70 8.38
C SER A 127 22.11 -11.10 7.99
N PRO A 128 23.44 -11.29 7.82
CA PRO A 128 24.50 -10.28 7.95
C PRO A 128 24.38 -9.15 6.91
N HIS A 129 24.96 -7.98 7.22
CA HIS A 129 25.02 -6.86 6.29
C HIS A 129 25.71 -7.32 4.99
N ARG A 130 25.20 -6.89 3.82
CA ARG A 130 25.75 -7.25 2.50
C ARG A 130 25.26 -6.31 1.40
N VAL A 131 25.99 -6.21 0.30
CA VAL A 131 25.46 -5.69 -0.97
C VAL A 131 24.90 -6.86 -1.77
N PRO A 132 23.56 -6.99 -1.97
CA PRO A 132 23.01 -8.02 -2.83
C PRO A 132 23.30 -7.75 -4.31
N ASP A 133 23.08 -8.76 -5.14
CA ASP A 133 23.00 -8.55 -6.59
C ASP A 133 21.90 -7.52 -6.90
N LEU A 134 22.22 -6.60 -7.80
CA LEU A 134 21.27 -5.64 -8.35
C LEU A 134 20.52 -6.31 -9.50
N THR A 135 19.25 -6.62 -9.29
CA THR A 135 18.48 -7.52 -10.16
C THR A 135 17.67 -6.79 -11.22
N ALA A 136 17.20 -5.59 -10.89
CA ALA A 136 16.41 -4.78 -11.79
C ALA A 136 16.58 -3.28 -11.50
N PHE A 137 16.31 -2.46 -12.51
CA PHE A 137 16.59 -1.03 -12.49
C PHE A 137 15.37 -0.32 -13.02
N TYR A 138 14.72 0.49 -12.19
CA TYR A 138 13.42 1.06 -12.47
C TYR A 138 13.45 2.59 -12.43
N ARG A 139 12.45 3.18 -13.07
CA ARG A 139 12.10 4.59 -12.94
C ARG A 139 10.70 4.71 -12.33
N VAL A 140 10.63 5.32 -11.16
CA VAL A 140 9.40 5.78 -10.51
C VAL A 140 8.70 6.78 -11.42
N TYR A 141 7.37 6.73 -11.49
CA TYR A 141 6.59 7.70 -12.27
C TYR A 141 6.57 9.07 -11.59
N ASP A 142 6.46 10.13 -12.38
CA ASP A 142 6.04 11.46 -11.92
C ASP A 142 4.55 11.47 -11.53
N TRP A 143 4.06 12.50 -10.83
CA TRP A 143 2.67 12.58 -10.34
C TRP A 143 1.99 13.84 -10.83
N HIS A 144 0.77 13.67 -11.30
CA HIS A 144 -0.14 14.76 -11.55
C HIS A 144 -1.16 14.79 -10.41
N TRP A 145 -0.90 15.65 -9.42
CA TRP A 145 -1.76 15.82 -8.25
C TRP A 145 -3.16 16.33 -8.65
N ALA A 146 -4.20 15.69 -8.11
CA ALA A 146 -5.58 16.19 -8.16
C ALA A 146 -5.88 17.10 -6.96
N PRO A 147 -6.99 17.87 -6.98
CA PRO A 147 -7.46 18.57 -5.79
C PRO A 147 -7.65 17.61 -4.61
N SER A 148 -7.17 18.00 -3.43
CA SER A 148 -7.32 17.20 -2.21
C SER A 148 -8.81 16.96 -1.89
N PRO A 149 -9.22 15.72 -1.50
CA PRO A 149 -8.39 14.58 -1.08
C PRO A 149 -8.08 13.57 -2.19
N GLU A 150 -8.41 13.87 -3.44
CA GLU A 150 -8.23 12.93 -4.55
C GLU A 150 -6.75 12.66 -4.83
N ALA A 151 -6.40 11.42 -5.17
CA ALA A 151 -5.01 10.99 -5.32
C ALA A 151 -4.28 11.76 -6.42
N GLY A 152 -4.86 11.84 -7.62
CA GLY A 152 -4.17 12.27 -8.84
C GLY A 152 -3.93 11.11 -9.79
N SER A 153 -2.94 11.23 -10.65
CA SER A 153 -2.60 10.20 -11.64
C SER A 153 -1.10 10.14 -11.93
N ARG A 154 -0.65 8.98 -12.44
CA ARG A 154 0.74 8.78 -12.89
C ARG A 154 1.05 9.67 -14.08
N GLY A 155 2.19 10.34 -14.02
CA GLY A 155 2.79 11.04 -15.15
C GLY A 155 3.81 10.17 -15.90
N ALA A 156 4.75 10.82 -16.57
CA ALA A 156 5.86 10.12 -17.23
C ALA A 156 6.88 9.57 -16.21
N PRO A 157 7.66 8.51 -16.53
CA PRO A 157 8.77 8.07 -15.68
C PRO A 157 9.75 9.21 -15.41
N LEU A 158 10.20 9.35 -14.15
CA LEU A 158 11.20 10.35 -13.76
C LEU A 158 12.49 10.17 -14.56
N SER A 159 13.03 11.28 -15.07
CA SER A 159 14.22 11.30 -15.93
C SER A 159 15.43 12.01 -15.32
N GLN A 160 15.29 12.61 -14.13
CA GLN A 160 16.40 13.29 -13.45
C GLN A 160 17.54 12.32 -13.11
N TRP A 161 17.19 11.10 -12.70
CA TRP A 161 18.14 10.03 -12.43
C TRP A 161 17.89 8.86 -13.38
N PRO A 162 18.95 8.15 -13.83
CA PRO A 162 18.75 7.00 -14.70
C PRO A 162 17.95 5.90 -14.01
N VAL A 163 18.10 5.73 -12.70
CA VAL A 163 17.36 4.78 -11.88
C VAL A 163 16.80 5.55 -10.69
N THR A 164 15.53 5.33 -10.35
CA THR A 164 14.89 5.92 -9.14
C THR A 164 14.24 4.88 -8.24
N ALA A 165 14.28 3.61 -8.64
CA ALA A 165 13.98 2.46 -7.79
C ALA A 165 14.84 1.27 -8.23
N LEU A 166 15.33 0.47 -7.28
CA LEU A 166 16.33 -0.57 -7.50
C LEU A 166 15.85 -1.91 -6.95
N GLY A 167 15.85 -2.92 -7.82
CA GLY A 167 15.63 -4.30 -7.45
C GLY A 167 16.88 -4.88 -6.80
N LEU A 168 16.70 -5.47 -5.62
CA LEU A 168 17.74 -6.10 -4.82
C LEU A 168 17.42 -7.59 -4.66
N ARG A 169 18.41 -8.46 -4.95
CA ARG A 169 18.29 -9.89 -4.70
C ARG A 169 18.05 -10.17 -3.23
N VAL A 170 17.02 -10.97 -2.95
CA VAL A 170 16.66 -11.46 -1.62
C VAL A 170 16.25 -12.91 -1.67
N THR A 171 16.21 -13.57 -0.52
CA THR A 171 15.63 -14.91 -0.40
C THR A 171 14.22 -14.78 0.18
N PRO A 172 13.20 -15.47 -0.35
CA PRO A 172 11.87 -15.44 0.25
C PRO A 172 11.90 -15.79 1.75
N GLY A 173 11.20 -15.01 2.56
CA GLY A 173 11.18 -15.12 4.02
C GLY A 173 12.39 -14.50 4.74
N GLU A 174 13.39 -13.96 4.02
CA GLU A 174 14.51 -13.24 4.62
C GLU A 174 14.02 -12.03 5.40
N ALA A 175 14.47 -11.86 6.65
CA ALA A 175 14.08 -10.73 7.48
C ALA A 175 14.70 -9.43 6.97
N LEU A 176 13.86 -8.39 6.82
CA LEU A 176 14.25 -7.07 6.35
C LEU A 176 14.17 -6.06 7.49
N ARG A 177 15.20 -5.22 7.59
CA ARG A 177 15.45 -4.37 8.77
C ARG A 177 15.53 -2.90 8.42
N VAL A 178 15.14 -2.02 9.33
CA VAL A 178 15.32 -0.58 9.18
C VAL A 178 16.80 -0.29 8.86
N PRO A 179 17.12 0.32 7.71
CA PRO A 179 18.48 0.68 7.39
C PRO A 179 19.05 1.63 8.46
N VAL A 180 20.24 1.33 8.93
CA VAL A 180 21.01 2.22 9.81
C VAL A 180 21.31 3.52 9.08
N SER A 181 21.19 4.64 9.76
CA SER A 181 21.50 5.98 9.34
C SER A 181 22.14 6.75 10.51
N GLY A 182 22.40 8.05 10.32
CA GLY A 182 22.86 8.94 11.39
C GLY A 182 21.74 9.66 12.14
N TYR A 183 20.46 9.39 11.83
CA TYR A 183 19.32 10.08 12.44
C TYR A 183 18.96 9.53 13.82
N ASP A 184 18.47 10.42 14.68
CA ASP A 184 17.78 10.11 15.93
C ASP A 184 16.53 10.98 16.01
N ILE A 185 15.36 10.37 15.94
CA ILE A 185 14.06 11.06 16.07
C ILE A 185 13.59 11.13 17.53
N GLY A 186 14.46 10.76 18.46
CA GLY A 186 14.27 10.74 19.90
C GLY A 186 13.99 9.33 20.43
N GLN A 187 14.34 9.12 21.71
CA GLN A 187 14.09 7.86 22.44
C GLN A 187 14.76 6.63 21.80
N GLY A 188 15.87 6.83 21.09
CA GLY A 188 16.61 5.76 20.39
C GLY A 188 15.89 5.23 19.15
N MET A 189 14.88 5.95 18.66
CA MET A 189 14.18 5.62 17.42
C MET A 189 14.83 6.35 16.26
N GLU A 190 14.76 5.76 15.07
CA GLU A 190 15.40 6.30 13.87
C GLU A 190 14.37 6.66 12.80
N VAL A 191 13.27 5.92 12.73
CA VAL A 191 12.24 6.15 11.70
C VAL A 191 10.84 6.23 12.28
N ILE A 192 10.00 7.05 11.66
CA ILE A 192 8.54 6.90 11.68
C ILE A 192 8.08 6.12 10.44
N VAL A 193 6.96 5.41 10.52
CA VAL A 193 6.34 4.72 9.39
C VAL A 193 5.25 5.61 8.79
N LEU A 194 5.51 6.21 7.62
CA LEU A 194 4.54 7.09 6.93
C LEU A 194 3.38 6.29 6.33
N TYR A 195 3.73 5.14 5.75
CA TYR A 195 2.82 4.24 5.07
C TYR A 195 3.25 2.79 5.21
N ALA A 196 2.29 1.90 5.40
CA ALA A 196 2.50 0.46 5.33
C ALA A 196 1.20 -0.22 4.87
N ASP A 197 1.34 -1.17 3.95
CA ASP A 197 0.33 -2.18 3.66
C ASP A 197 0.98 -3.58 3.71
N GLU A 198 0.32 -4.59 3.16
CA GLU A 198 0.84 -5.96 3.11
C GLU A 198 2.16 -6.10 2.33
N ASP A 199 2.38 -5.24 1.33
CA ASP A 199 3.34 -5.44 0.25
C ASP A 199 4.42 -4.35 0.20
N THR A 200 4.16 -3.16 0.77
CA THR A 200 5.06 -2.00 0.77
C THR A 200 5.10 -1.26 2.11
N ILE A 201 6.22 -0.56 2.37
CA ILE A 201 6.42 0.31 3.52
C ILE A 201 7.20 1.57 3.14
N ALA A 202 6.91 2.70 3.79
CA ALA A 202 7.66 3.95 3.71
C ALA A 202 8.21 4.36 5.08
N LEU A 203 9.53 4.38 5.20
CA LEU A 203 10.29 4.70 6.41
C LEU A 203 10.83 6.13 6.30
N ARG A 204 10.47 6.99 7.23
CA ARG A 204 10.92 8.39 7.26
C ARG A 204 11.86 8.62 8.42
N TYR A 205 13.03 9.18 8.12
CA TYR A 205 14.13 9.40 9.08
C TYR A 205 14.01 10.71 9.88
N THR A 206 12.90 11.42 9.74
CA THR A 206 12.53 12.56 10.57
C THR A 206 11.10 12.41 11.07
N ARG A 207 10.59 13.40 11.82
CA ARG A 207 9.27 13.32 12.47
C ARG A 207 8.15 13.93 11.65
N GLU A 208 8.49 14.63 10.57
CA GLU A 208 7.53 15.20 9.63
C GLU A 208 6.82 14.09 8.87
N ASP A 209 5.48 14.09 8.89
CA ASP A 209 4.65 13.15 8.15
C ASP A 209 4.59 13.53 6.64
N SER A 210 5.75 13.60 6.00
CA SER A 210 5.87 13.92 4.58
C SER A 210 7.23 13.50 4.05
N SER A 211 7.25 13.03 2.81
CA SER A 211 8.49 12.79 2.07
C SER A 211 9.03 14.05 1.38
N GLY A 212 8.26 15.15 1.37
CA GLY A 212 8.70 16.45 0.84
C GLY A 212 9.44 17.34 1.85
N ALA A 213 9.40 17.00 3.14
CA ALA A 213 10.16 17.70 4.18
C ALA A 213 11.65 17.32 4.12
N GLN A 214 12.53 18.13 4.73
CA GLN A 214 13.97 17.88 4.74
C GLN A 214 14.35 16.53 5.37
N GLY A 215 15.17 15.74 4.67
CA GLY A 215 15.70 14.45 5.11
C GLY A 215 15.14 13.26 4.32
N TYR A 216 15.55 12.06 4.70
CA TYR A 216 15.31 10.88 3.86
C TYR A 216 13.98 10.17 4.11
N THR A 217 13.34 9.71 3.02
CA THR A 217 12.33 8.65 3.04
C THR A 217 12.82 7.45 2.23
N VAL A 218 12.77 6.26 2.81
CA VAL A 218 13.03 5.00 2.13
C VAL A 218 11.72 4.27 1.91
N HIS A 219 11.42 3.98 0.66
CA HIS A 219 10.32 3.11 0.27
C HIS A 219 10.85 1.71 -0.03
N VAL A 220 10.17 0.70 0.48
CA VAL A 220 10.48 -0.70 0.21
C VAL A 220 9.22 -1.41 -0.25
N ASP A 221 9.28 -2.04 -1.41
CA ASP A 221 8.16 -2.75 -2.05
C ASP A 221 8.53 -4.21 -2.35
N ASN A 222 7.51 -5.02 -2.65
CA ASN A 222 7.58 -6.47 -2.83
C ASN A 222 8.06 -7.22 -1.57
N ILE A 223 7.51 -6.83 -0.42
CA ILE A 223 7.79 -7.44 0.88
C ILE A 223 6.54 -8.10 1.45
N CYS A 224 6.70 -8.78 2.58
CA CYS A 224 5.63 -9.12 3.50
C CYS A 224 5.85 -8.25 4.73
N ALA A 225 5.08 -7.17 4.89
CA ALA A 225 5.16 -6.35 6.09
C ALA A 225 4.84 -7.18 7.34
N ASP A 226 5.53 -6.90 8.45
CA ASP A 226 5.28 -7.63 9.69
C ASP A 226 3.82 -7.43 10.15
N PRO A 227 3.06 -8.51 10.42
CA PRO A 227 1.64 -8.39 10.72
C PRO A 227 1.35 -7.58 12.00
N ASN A 228 2.24 -7.57 12.99
CA ASN A 228 2.07 -6.75 14.19
C ASN A 228 2.36 -5.27 13.91
N LEU A 229 3.33 -4.97 13.04
CA LEU A 229 3.59 -3.60 12.59
C LEU A 229 2.42 -3.06 11.78
N LEU A 230 1.93 -3.86 10.83
CA LEU A 230 0.80 -3.48 9.97
C LEU A 230 -0.48 -3.27 10.79
N ALA A 231 -0.73 -4.10 11.80
CA ALA A 231 -1.84 -3.91 12.73
C ALA A 231 -1.72 -2.58 13.51
N LEU A 232 -0.53 -2.26 14.02
CA LEU A 232 -0.27 -0.98 14.71
C LEU A 232 -0.44 0.22 13.76
N TYR A 233 0.10 0.13 12.54
CA TYR A 233 -0.04 1.18 11.52
C TYR A 233 -1.52 1.44 11.22
N ARG A 234 -2.30 0.39 10.91
CA ARG A 234 -3.75 0.50 10.64
C ARG A 234 -4.54 1.04 11.82
N GLN A 235 -4.12 0.75 13.05
CA GLN A 235 -4.75 1.30 14.24
C GLN A 235 -4.52 2.81 14.35
N LEU A 236 -3.34 3.30 14.00
CA LEU A 236 -2.95 4.71 14.09
C LEU A 236 -3.41 5.52 12.87
N ASP A 237 -3.48 4.89 11.69
CA ASP A 237 -3.87 5.49 10.42
C ASP A 237 -5.36 5.33 10.07
N LYS A 238 -6.23 5.29 11.08
CA LYS A 238 -7.68 5.20 10.83
C LYS A 238 -8.19 6.44 10.13
N SER A 239 -9.13 6.28 9.20
CA SER A 239 -9.71 7.38 8.40
C SER A 239 -10.35 8.49 9.23
N ASP A 240 -10.82 8.19 10.45
CA ASP A 240 -11.38 9.14 11.42
C ASP A 240 -10.37 9.58 12.50
N GLY A 241 -9.12 9.14 12.37
CA GLY A 241 -8.01 9.36 13.28
C GLY A 241 -7.43 10.77 13.24
N PRO A 242 -6.55 11.12 14.20
CA PRO A 242 -6.02 12.47 14.35
C PRO A 242 -5.19 12.95 13.14
N ARG A 243 -4.58 12.03 12.37
CA ARG A 243 -3.87 12.35 11.13
C ARG A 243 -4.74 13.09 10.11
N TYR A 244 -6.02 12.75 10.04
CA TYR A 244 -6.95 13.26 9.02
C TYR A 244 -7.89 14.36 9.53
N ARG A 245 -7.74 14.78 10.80
CA ARG A 245 -8.53 15.87 11.39
C ARG A 245 -7.89 17.23 11.10
N SER A 246 -8.72 18.17 10.64
CA SER A 246 -8.31 19.56 10.46
C SER A 246 -7.87 20.17 11.80
N GLY A 247 -6.82 20.98 11.78
CA GLY A 247 -6.24 21.64 12.96
C GLY A 247 -5.34 20.77 13.84
N THR A 248 -5.23 19.46 13.59
CA THR A 248 -4.28 18.60 14.33
C THR A 248 -2.85 18.84 13.83
N SER A 249 -1.93 19.24 14.70
CA SER A 249 -0.52 19.49 14.35
C SER A 249 0.39 18.28 14.61
N SER A 250 -0.03 17.34 15.46
CA SER A 250 0.73 16.14 15.80
C SER A 250 -0.16 14.95 16.11
N TYR A 251 0.37 13.75 15.91
CA TYR A 251 -0.30 12.47 16.15
C TYR A 251 0.74 11.34 16.23
N ASP A 252 0.32 10.16 16.67
CA ASP A 252 1.23 9.02 16.74
C ASP A 252 1.27 8.23 15.43
N LEU A 253 2.46 7.84 15.01
CA LEU A 253 2.73 6.82 13.98
C LEU A 253 3.64 5.72 14.56
N PRO A 254 3.72 4.53 13.94
CA PRO A 254 4.70 3.53 14.36
C PRO A 254 6.12 4.11 14.25
N VAL A 255 6.97 3.77 15.22
CA VAL A 255 8.39 4.15 15.24
C VAL A 255 9.27 2.94 15.46
N MET A 256 10.47 2.97 14.88
CA MET A 256 11.42 1.87 14.96
C MET A 256 12.87 2.37 15.11
N PRO A 257 13.69 1.67 15.90
CA PRO A 257 15.13 1.91 15.95
C PRO A 257 15.83 1.27 14.72
N ALA A 258 17.08 1.66 14.51
CA ALA A 258 17.99 1.04 13.57
C ALA A 258 17.99 -0.50 13.67
N GLY A 259 18.00 -1.20 12.54
CA GLY A 259 18.12 -2.66 12.51
C GLY A 259 16.89 -3.45 12.98
N LYS A 260 15.80 -2.78 13.38
CA LYS A 260 14.53 -3.43 13.73
C LYS A 260 13.92 -4.09 12.49
N VAL A 261 13.45 -5.33 12.62
CA VAL A 261 12.74 -6.03 11.54
C VAL A 261 11.39 -5.34 11.29
N PHE A 262 11.13 -4.94 10.04
CA PHE A 262 9.84 -4.39 9.62
C PHE A 262 9.01 -5.36 8.77
N GLY A 263 9.63 -6.44 8.30
CA GLY A 263 8.98 -7.42 7.44
C GLY A 263 9.94 -8.49 6.95
N THR A 264 9.50 -9.25 5.96
CA THR A 264 10.30 -10.27 5.28
C THR A 264 10.21 -10.11 3.76
N ALA A 265 11.19 -10.61 3.02
CA ALA A 265 11.15 -10.64 1.57
C ALA A 265 10.02 -11.56 1.08
N ARG A 266 9.19 -11.07 0.15
CA ARG A 266 8.08 -11.86 -0.41
C ARG A 266 8.55 -12.87 -1.46
N GLY A 267 9.54 -12.50 -2.24
CA GLY A 267 10.05 -13.28 -3.36
C GLY A 267 11.57 -13.24 -3.45
N ASN A 268 12.10 -13.36 -4.66
CA ASN A 268 13.55 -13.34 -4.92
C ASN A 268 14.12 -11.93 -5.19
N GLU A 269 13.26 -10.92 -5.12
CA GLU A 269 13.60 -9.51 -5.34
C GLU A 269 12.76 -8.66 -4.39
N MET A 270 13.37 -7.62 -3.82
CA MET A 270 12.65 -6.49 -3.22
C MET A 270 13.05 -5.21 -3.96
N VAL A 271 12.18 -4.21 -3.96
CA VAL A 271 12.47 -2.92 -4.60
C VAL A 271 12.69 -1.86 -3.52
N VAL A 272 13.78 -1.11 -3.64
CA VAL A 272 14.06 0.05 -2.78
C VAL A 272 14.07 1.33 -3.61
N ALA A 273 13.42 2.37 -3.09
CA ALA A 273 13.48 3.73 -3.63
C ALA A 273 13.74 4.71 -2.49
N VAL A 274 14.39 5.83 -2.78
CA VAL A 274 14.74 6.82 -1.76
C VAL A 274 14.47 8.22 -2.25
N VAL A 275 13.99 9.04 -1.34
CA VAL A 275 13.78 10.47 -1.53
C VAL A 275 14.68 11.20 -0.55
N ASP A 276 15.40 12.21 -1.04
CA ASP A 276 15.93 13.30 -0.23
C ASP A 276 15.22 14.58 -0.65
N THR A 277 14.58 15.25 0.31
CA THR A 277 14.02 16.60 0.20
C THR A 277 13.55 16.97 -1.22
N GLY A 278 12.50 16.29 -1.72
CA GLY A 278 11.98 16.53 -3.07
C GLY A 278 11.81 15.25 -3.90
N PRO A 279 12.49 15.10 -5.06
CA PRO A 279 12.25 13.97 -5.96
C PRO A 279 12.95 12.68 -5.50
N PHE A 280 12.49 11.54 -6.04
CA PHE A 280 13.20 10.27 -5.90
C PHE A 280 14.62 10.37 -6.48
N MET A 281 15.60 9.88 -5.73
CA MET A 281 17.02 9.88 -6.10
C MET A 281 17.46 8.55 -6.69
N ASP A 282 18.72 8.47 -7.15
CA ASP A 282 19.31 7.23 -7.61
C ASP A 282 19.77 6.33 -6.46
N PRO A 283 19.07 5.22 -6.15
CA PRO A 283 19.43 4.33 -5.05
C PRO A 283 20.75 3.58 -5.30
N ARG A 284 21.42 3.75 -6.46
CA ARG A 284 22.75 3.20 -6.73
C ARG A 284 23.88 4.11 -6.26
N SER A 285 23.59 5.32 -5.76
CA SER A 285 24.60 6.26 -5.26
C SER A 285 25.46 5.62 -4.19
N CYS A 286 26.67 5.26 -4.57
CA CYS A 286 27.57 4.44 -3.78
C CYS A 286 28.07 5.14 -2.51
N ASN A 287 28.28 6.45 -2.61
CA ASN A 287 28.87 7.24 -1.52
C ASN A 287 27.81 7.84 -0.59
N GLU A 288 26.52 7.69 -0.90
CA GLU A 288 25.42 8.04 0.00
C GLU A 288 24.84 6.78 0.63
N TRP A 289 24.22 5.89 -0.15
CA TRP A 289 23.41 4.78 0.38
C TRP A 289 24.18 3.49 0.68
N TRP A 290 25.43 3.40 0.20
CA TRP A 290 26.24 2.18 0.24
C TRP A 290 27.63 2.41 0.83
N GLN A 291 27.77 3.33 1.79
CA GLN A 291 29.03 3.52 2.51
C GLN A 291 29.37 2.28 3.36
N ILE A 292 28.35 1.69 3.98
CA ILE A 292 28.42 0.33 4.53
C ILE A 292 28.17 -0.64 3.36
N ARG A 293 29.18 -1.41 2.98
CA ARG A 293 29.10 -2.34 1.83
C ARG A 293 30.02 -3.57 1.98
N PRO A 294 29.86 -4.36 3.06
CA PRO A 294 30.65 -5.58 3.26
C PRO A 294 30.47 -6.55 2.09
N GLY A 295 31.57 -7.19 1.69
CA GLY A 295 31.61 -8.13 0.56
C GLY A 295 31.63 -7.49 -0.83
N TYR A 296 31.48 -6.16 -0.95
CA TYR A 296 31.56 -5.46 -2.23
C TYR A 296 33.02 -5.11 -2.56
N SER A 297 33.59 -5.79 -3.55
CA SER A 297 34.96 -5.56 -4.03
C SER A 297 35.04 -4.64 -5.25
N GLY A 298 33.89 -4.25 -5.83
CA GLY A 298 33.82 -3.34 -6.96
C GLY A 298 34.20 -1.92 -6.60
N GLY A 299 34.83 -1.20 -7.54
CA GLY A 299 34.86 0.26 -7.47
C GLY A 299 33.46 0.85 -7.69
N CYS A 300 33.32 2.14 -7.43
CA CYS A 300 32.14 2.91 -7.80
C CYS A 300 32.49 3.78 -9.02
N PRO A 301 32.31 3.24 -10.24
CA PRO A 301 32.54 3.99 -11.47
C PRO A 301 31.75 5.30 -11.49
N ALA A 302 32.35 6.34 -12.08
CA ALA A 302 31.67 7.60 -12.32
C ALA A 302 30.40 7.39 -13.15
N ALA A 303 29.38 8.22 -12.90
CA ALA A 303 28.16 8.24 -13.69
C ALA A 303 28.48 8.47 -15.17
N ARG A 304 27.85 7.67 -16.04
CA ARG A 304 27.91 7.78 -17.50
C ARG A 304 26.52 8.02 -18.04
#